data_AF-A0A7S4RKK9-F1
#
_entry.id   AF-A0A7S4RKK9-F1
#
_cell.length_a   1.000
_cell.length_b   1.000
_cell.length_c   1.000
_cell.angle_alpha   90.00
_cell.angle_beta   90.00
_cell.angle_gamma   90.00
#
_symmetry.space_group_name_H-M   'P 1'
#
loop_
_entity.id
_entity.type
_entity.pdbx_description
1 polymer ?
#
loop_
_entity_poly.entity_id
_entity_poly.type
_entity_poly.pdbx_seq_one_letter_code
_entity_poly.pdbx_strand_id
1 'polypeptide(L)'
;AEAPAEPAPAEPAPARAAAPAAAAPGPKAAPPRAAAREEPARTPAPAAEAAPASAAPKPLGTVLREVRPQATAQDLAMAKSKLMQIGIKSTDDLLGALKEGGLADSLAGAGLATASDLVQACAGYFGVTVPARGSAPARAKSAPKAKAAPTVPKPKLWEIVGGADTGGLRVRKAADKNAEAMEEKLACGAVVEELELVESRLHYKKHRGVGPEEGWILVDLKGRELARRVDDVEEEKAEEAAAEEEKAEE
;
A
#
# COMPACT_ATOMS: atom_id res chain seq x y z
N ALA A 1 -44.75 44.03 15.70
CA ALA A 1 -44.11 42.70 15.65
C ALA A 1 -43.14 42.75 14.48
N GLU A 2 -41.89 42.96 14.83
CA GLU A 2 -40.77 43.34 13.96
C GLU A 2 -40.22 42.08 13.29
N ALA A 3 -40.18 42.07 11.94
CA ALA A 3 -39.64 40.96 11.17
C ALA A 3 -38.11 41.12 11.08
N PRO A 4 -37.29 40.09 11.38
CA PRO A 4 -35.85 40.18 11.24
C PRO A 4 -35.45 40.10 9.75
N ALA A 5 -34.60 41.05 9.36
CA ALA A 5 -34.08 41.25 8.02
C ALA A 5 -33.14 40.10 7.57
N GLU A 6 -33.38 39.62 6.36
CA GLU A 6 -32.52 38.70 5.61
C GLU A 6 -31.17 39.35 5.29
N PRO A 7 -30.01 38.70 5.58
CA PRO A 7 -28.71 39.20 5.14
C PRO A 7 -28.46 38.85 3.66
N ALA A 8 -28.08 39.87 2.88
CA ALA A 8 -27.77 39.79 1.46
C ALA A 8 -26.59 38.84 1.12
N PRO A 9 -26.58 38.22 -0.08
CA PRO A 9 -25.51 37.35 -0.52
C PRO A 9 -24.22 38.11 -0.86
N ALA A 10 -23.08 37.62 -0.35
CA ALA A 10 -21.76 38.17 -0.59
C ALA A 10 -21.30 37.98 -2.05
N GLU A 11 -20.74 39.04 -2.63
CA GLU A 11 -20.15 39.08 -3.97
C GLU A 11 -18.97 38.09 -4.15
N PRO A 12 -18.83 37.46 -5.33
CA PRO A 12 -17.66 36.66 -5.68
C PRO A 12 -16.46 37.54 -6.09
N ALA A 13 -15.29 37.24 -5.50
CA ALA A 13 -14.02 37.90 -5.81
C ALA A 13 -13.52 37.63 -7.25
N PRO A 14 -12.78 38.57 -7.87
CA PRO A 14 -12.38 38.49 -9.28
C PRO A 14 -11.24 37.49 -9.56
N ALA A 15 -11.39 36.79 -10.67
CA ALA A 15 -10.43 35.85 -11.25
C ALA A 15 -9.06 36.51 -11.53
N ARG A 16 -7.98 35.94 -10.98
CA ARG A 16 -6.60 36.30 -11.36
C ARG A 16 -6.25 35.65 -12.71
N ALA A 17 -6.01 36.50 -13.69
CA ALA A 17 -5.39 36.18 -14.97
C ALA A 17 -3.97 35.59 -14.76
N ALA A 18 -3.70 34.45 -15.40
CA ALA A 18 -2.36 33.89 -15.54
C ALA A 18 -1.79 34.28 -16.92
N ALA A 19 -0.60 34.89 -16.90
CA ALA A 19 0.16 35.33 -18.06
C ALA A 19 0.78 34.15 -18.85
N PRO A 20 1.10 34.35 -20.15
CA PRO A 20 1.74 33.34 -21.00
C PRO A 20 3.27 33.38 -20.86
N ALA A 21 3.91 32.21 -20.75
CA ALA A 21 5.37 32.10 -20.74
C ALA A 21 5.87 31.15 -21.86
N ALA A 22 6.41 31.80 -22.88
CA ALA A 22 7.65 31.51 -23.60
C ALA A 22 7.91 30.09 -24.19
N ALA A 23 8.04 30.11 -25.51
CA ALA A 23 8.56 29.06 -26.38
C ALA A 23 10.10 28.97 -26.39
N ALA A 24 10.56 27.87 -27.01
CA ALA A 24 11.88 27.59 -27.64
C ALA A 24 12.86 26.69 -26.84
N PRO A 25 13.90 26.11 -27.47
CA PRO A 25 14.00 25.50 -28.82
C PRO A 25 14.54 24.04 -28.77
N GLY A 26 14.36 23.27 -29.85
CA GLY A 26 14.78 21.87 -29.95
C GLY A 26 16.31 21.66 -30.11
N PRO A 27 16.80 20.42 -29.92
CA PRO A 27 18.17 20.06 -30.28
C PRO A 27 18.28 19.37 -31.65
N LYS A 28 19.30 19.83 -32.37
CA LYS A 28 19.88 19.39 -33.66
C LYS A 28 20.16 17.88 -33.76
N ALA A 29 19.92 17.37 -34.96
CA ALA A 29 20.46 16.12 -35.49
C ALA A 29 21.96 16.22 -35.87
N ALA A 30 22.67 15.10 -35.77
CA ALA A 30 23.76 14.61 -36.65
C ALA A 30 24.43 13.34 -36.03
N PRO A 31 25.30 12.59 -36.72
CA PRO A 31 25.14 11.80 -37.95
C PRO A 31 25.52 10.30 -37.74
N PRO A 32 25.38 9.41 -38.75
CA PRO A 32 25.65 7.97 -38.60
C PRO A 32 27.15 7.64 -38.72
N ARG A 33 27.64 6.66 -37.95
CA ARG A 33 29.04 6.20 -38.05
C ARG A 33 29.14 4.67 -38.16
N ALA A 34 29.43 4.27 -39.39
CA ALA A 34 30.36 3.24 -39.87
C ALA A 34 30.51 1.89 -39.14
N ALA A 35 30.51 0.86 -40.00
CA ALA A 35 30.79 -0.54 -39.77
C ALA A 35 32.22 -0.85 -39.29
N ALA A 36 32.33 -1.89 -38.46
CA ALA A 36 33.42 -2.87 -38.35
C ALA A 36 32.76 -4.07 -37.61
N ARG A 37 32.51 -5.25 -38.20
CA ARG A 37 33.39 -6.28 -38.76
C ARG A 37 34.53 -6.64 -37.81
N GLU A 38 34.28 -7.59 -36.91
CA GLU A 38 35.33 -8.42 -36.30
C GLU A 38 34.82 -9.85 -36.07
N GLU A 39 35.74 -10.79 -36.28
CA GLU A 39 35.59 -12.24 -36.45
C GLU A 39 35.31 -13.02 -35.14
N PRO A 40 34.88 -14.29 -35.24
CA PRO A 40 34.61 -15.16 -34.10
C PRO A 40 35.80 -16.08 -33.79
N ALA A 41 36.33 -16.08 -32.56
CA ALA A 41 37.02 -17.27 -32.02
C ALA A 41 37.33 -17.20 -30.52
N ARG A 42 37.06 -18.35 -29.88
CA ARG A 42 37.66 -18.90 -28.63
C ARG A 42 37.01 -18.53 -27.30
N THR A 43 36.12 -19.44 -26.91
CA THR A 43 35.76 -19.82 -25.54
C THR A 43 36.98 -20.39 -24.78
N PRO A 44 37.35 -19.84 -23.62
CA PRO A 44 37.98 -20.58 -22.54
C PRO A 44 36.93 -21.07 -21.53
N ALA A 45 37.08 -22.32 -21.10
CA ALA A 45 36.26 -22.95 -20.06
C ALA A 45 36.42 -22.24 -18.70
N PRO A 46 35.38 -22.17 -17.86
CA PRO A 46 35.43 -21.41 -16.62
C PRO A 46 36.22 -22.15 -15.55
N ALA A 47 37.31 -21.52 -15.08
CA ALA A 47 37.95 -21.85 -13.83
C ALA A 47 36.98 -21.51 -12.68
N ALA A 48 36.84 -22.43 -11.73
CA ALA A 48 36.08 -22.25 -10.51
C ALA A 48 36.71 -21.11 -9.69
N GLU A 49 36.10 -19.93 -9.75
CA GLU A 49 36.54 -18.72 -9.06
C GLU A 49 36.10 -18.76 -7.60
N ALA A 50 37.06 -18.45 -6.73
CA ALA A 50 36.95 -18.44 -5.29
C ALA A 50 35.86 -17.49 -4.78
N ALA A 51 35.18 -17.90 -3.71
CA ALA A 51 34.13 -17.12 -3.05
C ALA A 51 34.62 -15.72 -2.64
N PRO A 52 33.97 -14.63 -3.10
CA PRO A 52 34.36 -13.28 -2.72
C PRO A 52 33.85 -12.93 -1.31
N ALA A 53 34.77 -12.41 -0.50
CA ALA A 53 34.49 -11.84 0.80
C ALA A 53 33.53 -10.64 0.71
N SER A 54 32.43 -10.71 1.47
CA SER A 54 31.55 -9.62 1.93
C SER A 54 31.61 -8.29 1.14
N ALA A 55 31.15 -8.30 -0.12
CA ALA A 55 30.91 -7.08 -0.87
C ALA A 55 29.63 -6.39 -0.33
N ALA A 56 29.72 -5.09 -0.02
CA ALA A 56 28.56 -4.30 0.38
C ALA A 56 27.40 -4.46 -0.62
N PRO A 57 26.13 -4.50 -0.17
CA PRO A 57 25.00 -4.73 -1.05
C PRO A 57 24.96 -3.66 -2.14
N LYS A 58 25.08 -4.09 -3.41
CA LYS A 58 25.00 -3.20 -4.55
C LYS A 58 23.62 -2.52 -4.58
N PRO A 59 23.54 -1.21 -4.88
CA PRO A 59 22.25 -0.54 -4.97
C PRO A 59 21.43 -1.11 -6.13
N LEU A 60 20.11 -1.19 -5.93
CA LEU A 60 19.16 -1.79 -6.88
C LEU A 60 19.30 -1.25 -8.32
N GLY A 61 19.58 0.05 -8.47
CA GLY A 61 19.77 0.66 -9.80
C GLY A 61 20.99 0.14 -10.56
N THR A 62 22.07 -0.20 -9.85
CA THR A 62 23.26 -0.79 -10.46
C THR A 62 22.99 -2.22 -10.91
N VAL A 63 22.29 -3.00 -10.07
CA VAL A 63 21.88 -4.37 -10.39
C VAL A 63 21.01 -4.38 -11.65
N LEU A 64 19.98 -3.52 -11.72
CA LEU A 64 19.10 -3.44 -12.89
C LEU A 64 19.86 -3.11 -14.19
N ARG A 65 20.88 -2.24 -14.11
CA ARG A 65 21.74 -1.89 -15.25
C ARG A 65 22.66 -3.04 -15.67
N GLU A 66 23.22 -3.78 -14.70
CA GLU A 66 24.03 -4.97 -14.98
C GLU A 66 23.18 -6.09 -15.60
N VAL A 67 21.94 -6.26 -15.13
CA VAL A 67 21.00 -7.28 -15.61
C VAL A 67 20.49 -6.97 -17.03
N ARG A 68 20.26 -5.70 -17.36
CA ARG A 68 19.81 -5.26 -18.70
C ARG A 68 20.70 -4.13 -19.24
N PRO A 69 21.89 -4.45 -19.77
CA PRO A 69 22.82 -3.43 -20.28
C PRO A 69 22.26 -2.68 -21.50
N GLN A 70 21.32 -3.28 -22.24
CA GLN A 70 20.68 -2.70 -23.41
C GLN A 70 19.46 -1.81 -23.06
N ALA A 71 19.01 -1.80 -21.81
CA ALA A 71 17.86 -1.00 -21.41
C ALA A 71 18.22 0.49 -21.37
N THR A 72 17.30 1.33 -21.86
CA THR A 72 17.48 2.78 -21.80
C THR A 72 17.43 3.26 -20.35
N ALA A 73 17.96 4.46 -20.08
CA ALA A 73 17.85 5.05 -18.73
C ALA A 73 16.39 5.22 -18.28
N GLN A 74 15.47 5.46 -19.21
CA GLN A 74 14.04 5.60 -18.95
C GLN A 74 13.41 4.26 -18.55
N ASP A 75 13.75 3.16 -19.24
CA ASP A 75 13.28 1.81 -18.88
C ASP A 75 13.74 1.40 -17.49
N LEU A 76 15.00 1.68 -17.15
CA LEU A 76 15.55 1.40 -15.82
C LEU A 76 14.84 2.22 -14.73
N ALA A 77 14.52 3.48 -15.00
CA ALA A 77 13.77 4.34 -14.10
C ALA A 77 12.33 3.83 -13.90
N MET A 78 11.65 3.41 -14.98
CA MET A 78 10.31 2.83 -14.91
C MET A 78 10.30 1.51 -14.12
N ALA A 79 11.24 0.60 -14.41
CA ALA A 79 11.38 -0.66 -13.68
C ALA A 79 11.63 -0.42 -12.19
N LYS A 80 12.53 0.50 -11.83
CA LYS A 80 12.80 0.87 -10.43
C LYS A 80 11.56 1.44 -9.75
N SER A 81 10.84 2.35 -10.40
CA SER A 81 9.61 2.94 -9.87
C SER A 81 8.53 1.88 -9.61
N LYS A 82 8.38 0.93 -10.54
CA LYS A 82 7.42 -0.17 -10.45
C LYS A 82 7.78 -1.17 -9.35
N LEU A 83 9.06 -1.49 -9.19
CA LEU A 83 9.57 -2.29 -8.06
C LEU A 83 9.27 -1.60 -6.72
N MET A 84 9.44 -0.27 -6.63
CA MET A 84 9.08 0.48 -5.42
C MET A 84 7.58 0.47 -5.14
N GLN A 85 6.73 0.51 -6.17
CA GLN A 85 5.27 0.41 -6.00
C GLN A 85 4.83 -0.94 -5.43
N ILE A 86 5.53 -2.02 -5.75
CA ILE A 86 5.27 -3.36 -5.18
C ILE A 86 6.03 -3.61 -3.86
N GLY A 87 6.65 -2.57 -3.28
CA GLY A 87 7.33 -2.64 -1.99
C GLY A 87 8.80 -3.07 -2.03
N ILE A 88 9.35 -3.37 -3.21
CA ILE A 88 10.75 -3.79 -3.37
C ILE A 88 11.66 -2.56 -3.40
N LYS A 89 12.33 -2.29 -2.27
CA LYS A 89 13.19 -1.11 -2.08
C LYS A 89 14.67 -1.46 -2.14
N SER A 90 15.03 -2.70 -1.79
CA SER A 90 16.40 -3.18 -1.73
C SER A 90 16.64 -4.39 -2.64
N THR A 91 17.91 -4.71 -2.83
CA THR A 91 18.36 -5.90 -3.58
C THR A 91 17.97 -7.20 -2.87
N ASP A 92 17.87 -7.17 -1.53
CA ASP A 92 17.47 -8.32 -0.72
C ASP A 92 15.97 -8.61 -0.88
N ASP A 93 15.13 -7.56 -0.89
CA ASP A 93 13.68 -7.68 -1.19
C ASP A 93 13.45 -8.30 -2.57
N LEU A 94 14.25 -7.88 -3.57
CA LEU A 94 14.16 -8.42 -4.93
C LEU A 94 14.52 -9.92 -4.94
N LEU A 95 15.54 -10.32 -4.19
CA LEU A 95 15.97 -11.71 -4.08
C LEU A 95 14.93 -12.56 -3.35
N GLY A 96 14.31 -12.03 -2.28
CA GLY A 96 13.20 -12.67 -1.58
C GLY A 96 12.02 -12.93 -2.52
N ALA A 97 11.57 -11.89 -3.23
CA ALA A 97 10.45 -11.98 -4.16
C ALA A 97 10.72 -12.94 -5.35
N LEU A 98 11.98 -13.05 -5.79
CA LEU A 98 12.40 -14.02 -6.81
C LEU A 98 12.30 -15.47 -6.31
N LYS A 99 12.66 -15.72 -5.05
CA LYS A 99 12.59 -17.06 -4.44
C LYS A 99 11.14 -17.50 -4.19
N GLU A 100 10.27 -16.57 -3.80
CA GLU A 100 8.85 -16.86 -3.56
C GLU A 100 8.06 -17.09 -4.87
N GLY A 101 8.59 -16.67 -6.02
CA GLY A 101 8.01 -16.95 -7.33
C GLY A 101 6.78 -16.11 -7.71
N GLY A 102 6.45 -15.07 -6.93
CA GLY A 102 5.31 -14.16 -7.20
C GLY A 102 5.67 -12.90 -8.00
N LEU A 103 6.96 -12.60 -8.16
CA LEU A 103 7.42 -11.32 -8.72
C LEU A 103 6.90 -11.05 -10.15
N ALA A 104 6.80 -12.09 -10.99
CA ALA A 104 6.33 -11.95 -12.36
C ALA A 104 4.86 -11.51 -12.43
N ASP A 105 4.00 -12.06 -11.58
CA ASP A 105 2.58 -11.72 -11.50
C ASP A 105 2.37 -10.31 -10.94
N SER A 106 3.13 -9.92 -9.91
CA SER A 106 3.10 -8.55 -9.36
C SER A 106 3.54 -7.50 -10.38
N LEU A 107 4.60 -7.77 -11.16
CA LEU A 107 5.07 -6.85 -12.20
C LEU A 107 4.13 -6.81 -13.41
N ALA A 108 3.50 -7.94 -13.77
CA ALA A 108 2.49 -7.98 -14.83
C ALA A 108 1.25 -7.16 -14.44
N GLY A 109 0.77 -7.29 -13.20
CA GLY A 109 -0.31 -6.47 -12.66
C GLY A 109 0.01 -4.98 -12.62
N ALA A 110 1.30 -4.63 -12.47
CA ALA A 110 1.78 -3.26 -12.53
C ALA A 110 1.93 -2.71 -13.96
N GLY A 111 1.63 -3.49 -15.00
CA GLY A 111 1.66 -3.06 -16.41
C GLY A 111 3.03 -3.09 -17.06
N LEU A 112 4.02 -3.81 -16.50
CA LEU A 112 5.32 -3.97 -17.14
C LEU A 112 5.23 -5.04 -18.24
N ALA A 113 5.12 -4.62 -19.50
CA ALA A 113 5.06 -5.53 -20.64
C ALA A 113 6.28 -6.48 -20.74
N THR A 114 7.41 -6.11 -20.13
CA THR A 114 8.65 -6.91 -20.10
C THR A 114 8.92 -7.55 -18.73
N ALA A 115 7.89 -7.73 -17.90
CA ALA A 115 8.00 -8.33 -16.56
C ALA A 115 8.73 -9.68 -16.58
N SER A 116 8.38 -10.56 -17.53
CA SER A 116 8.99 -11.89 -17.63
C SER A 116 10.48 -11.84 -17.94
N ASP A 117 10.91 -10.95 -18.84
CA ASP A 117 12.32 -10.81 -19.23
C ASP A 117 13.15 -10.25 -18.08
N LEU A 118 12.61 -9.26 -17.35
CA LEU A 118 13.26 -8.70 -16.17
C LEU A 118 13.43 -9.75 -15.06
N VAL A 119 12.40 -10.56 -14.79
CA VAL A 119 12.47 -11.64 -13.79
C VAL A 119 13.51 -12.68 -14.20
N GLN A 120 13.53 -13.11 -15.46
CA GLN A 120 14.48 -14.10 -15.96
C GLN A 120 15.93 -13.59 -15.90
N ALA A 121 16.14 -12.33 -16.26
CA ALA A 121 17.45 -11.71 -16.26
C ALA A 121 17.97 -11.51 -14.81
N CYS A 122 17.11 -11.07 -13.88
CA CYS A 122 17.47 -10.96 -12.47
C CYS A 122 17.76 -12.33 -11.86
N ALA A 123 16.95 -13.34 -12.18
CA ALA A 123 17.15 -14.73 -11.75
C ALA A 123 18.53 -15.26 -12.19
N GLY A 124 18.90 -15.03 -13.45
CA GLY A 124 20.22 -15.39 -13.98
C GLY A 124 21.37 -14.68 -13.26
N TYR A 125 21.22 -13.40 -12.94
CA TYR A 125 22.23 -12.62 -12.21
C TYR A 125 22.46 -13.13 -10.78
N PHE A 126 21.40 -13.55 -10.08
CA PHE A 126 21.51 -14.08 -8.71
C PHE A 126 21.74 -15.59 -8.64
N GLY A 127 21.81 -16.28 -9.79
CA GLY A 127 21.88 -17.75 -9.83
C GLY A 127 20.65 -18.43 -9.21
N VAL A 128 19.50 -17.75 -9.19
CA VAL A 128 18.24 -18.30 -8.69
C VAL A 128 17.53 -18.97 -9.86
N THR A 129 17.24 -20.25 -9.74
CA THR A 129 16.39 -20.96 -10.70
C THR A 129 14.93 -20.58 -10.48
N VAL A 130 14.40 -19.70 -11.33
CA VAL A 130 12.96 -19.44 -11.40
C VAL A 130 12.34 -20.58 -12.20
N PRO A 131 11.35 -21.31 -11.66
CA PRO A 131 10.69 -22.38 -12.40
C PRO A 131 10.05 -21.79 -13.66
N ALA A 132 10.48 -22.28 -14.83
CA ALA A 132 9.93 -21.83 -16.10
C ALA A 132 8.42 -21.98 -16.07
N ARG A 133 7.71 -20.88 -16.31
CA ARG A 133 6.25 -20.79 -16.35
C ARG A 133 5.76 -21.51 -17.62
N GLY A 134 5.86 -22.84 -17.63
CA GLY A 134 5.81 -23.61 -18.86
C GLY A 134 5.92 -25.12 -18.66
N SER A 135 5.29 -25.67 -17.62
CA SER A 135 4.75 -27.03 -17.70
C SER A 135 3.70 -27.19 -16.60
N ALA A 136 2.45 -26.90 -16.97
CA ALA A 136 1.32 -27.36 -16.20
C ALA A 136 1.39 -28.90 -16.12
N PRO A 137 1.45 -29.53 -14.93
CA PRO A 137 1.15 -30.95 -14.87
C PRO A 137 -0.30 -31.10 -15.30
N ALA A 138 -0.49 -31.86 -16.38
CA ALA A 138 -1.79 -32.25 -16.88
C ALA A 138 -2.65 -32.78 -15.71
N ARG A 139 -3.69 -32.02 -15.37
CA ARG A 139 -5.02 -32.49 -14.95
C ARG A 139 -5.05 -33.90 -14.36
N ALA A 140 -4.39 -34.11 -13.22
CA ALA A 140 -4.88 -35.09 -12.27
C ALA A 140 -6.17 -34.51 -11.70
N LYS A 141 -7.28 -35.22 -11.86
CA LYS A 141 -8.54 -35.01 -11.15
C LYS A 141 -8.30 -35.22 -9.65
N SER A 142 -7.53 -34.33 -9.04
CA SER A 142 -7.35 -34.26 -7.61
C SER A 142 -8.60 -33.59 -7.11
N ALA A 143 -9.34 -34.33 -6.28
CA ALA A 143 -10.52 -33.88 -5.57
C ALA A 143 -10.39 -32.40 -5.15
N PRO A 144 -11.49 -31.62 -5.16
CA PRO A 144 -11.47 -30.26 -4.62
C PRO A 144 -10.98 -30.38 -3.18
N LYS A 145 -9.70 -30.05 -2.97
CA LYS A 145 -9.09 -29.93 -1.66
C LYS A 145 -10.00 -28.94 -0.96
N ALA A 146 -10.74 -29.46 0.02
CA ALA A 146 -11.86 -28.80 0.65
C ALA A 146 -11.52 -27.32 0.75
N LYS A 147 -12.29 -26.49 0.04
CA LYS A 147 -12.28 -25.04 0.24
C LYS A 147 -12.30 -24.89 1.74
N ALA A 148 -11.16 -24.52 2.34
CA ALA A 148 -11.15 -24.08 3.70
C ALA A 148 -12.26 -23.03 3.73
N ALA A 149 -13.31 -23.30 4.51
CA ALA A 149 -14.40 -22.36 4.67
C ALA A 149 -13.76 -20.99 4.83
N PRO A 150 -14.23 -19.94 4.13
CA PRO A 150 -13.65 -18.61 4.27
C PRO A 150 -13.60 -18.32 5.76
N THR A 151 -12.41 -18.40 6.34
CA THR A 151 -12.16 -17.99 7.71
C THR A 151 -12.42 -16.51 7.66
N VAL A 152 -13.65 -16.13 8.01
CA VAL A 152 -14.09 -14.75 8.04
C VAL A 152 -13.09 -14.08 8.96
N PRO A 153 -12.22 -13.20 8.43
CA PRO A 153 -11.23 -12.53 9.27
C PRO A 153 -12.02 -11.85 10.38
N LYS A 154 -11.67 -12.12 11.64
CA LYS A 154 -12.35 -11.50 12.77
C LYS A 154 -12.33 -9.98 12.57
N PRO A 155 -13.46 -9.29 12.72
CA PRO A 155 -13.49 -7.84 12.61
C PRO A 155 -12.57 -7.24 13.68
N LYS A 156 -11.75 -6.26 13.31
CA LYS A 156 -10.90 -5.56 14.27
C LYS A 156 -11.74 -4.52 14.99
N LEU A 157 -11.83 -4.62 16.30
CA LEU A 157 -12.58 -3.70 17.14
C LEU A 157 -11.67 -2.61 17.71
N TRP A 158 -12.26 -1.43 17.91
CA TRP A 158 -11.61 -0.25 18.44
C TRP A 158 -12.49 0.37 19.52
N GLU A 159 -11.91 0.73 20.66
CA GLU A 159 -12.56 1.46 21.73
C GLU A 159 -12.18 2.94 21.66
N ILE A 160 -13.17 3.81 21.80
CA ILE A 160 -12.98 5.25 21.82
C ILE A 160 -12.54 5.69 23.21
N VAL A 161 -11.24 5.95 23.39
CA VAL A 161 -10.67 6.40 24.68
C VAL A 161 -10.55 7.93 24.78
N GLY A 162 -10.76 8.66 23.67
CA GLY A 162 -10.61 10.11 23.59
C GLY A 162 -11.92 10.90 23.61
N GLY A 163 -11.79 12.23 23.73
CA GLY A 163 -12.91 13.16 23.56
C GLY A 163 -13.80 13.35 24.80
N ALA A 164 -13.46 12.75 25.95
CA ALA A 164 -14.21 12.94 27.21
C ALA A 164 -14.38 14.43 27.57
N ASP A 165 -13.33 15.24 27.40
CA ASP A 165 -13.35 16.68 27.68
C ASP A 165 -14.32 17.47 26.76
N THR A 166 -14.58 16.95 25.56
CA THR A 166 -15.36 17.62 24.50
C THR A 166 -16.74 16.98 24.29
N GLY A 167 -17.11 16.02 25.15
CA GLY A 167 -18.36 15.27 25.07
C GLY A 167 -18.42 14.29 23.89
N GLY A 168 -17.28 13.76 23.45
CA GLY A 168 -17.17 12.77 22.37
C GLY A 168 -16.32 13.22 21.18
N LEU A 169 -16.08 12.29 20.26
CA LEU A 169 -15.37 12.50 19.02
C LEU A 169 -16.28 13.04 17.91
N ARG A 170 -15.74 13.98 17.13
CA ARG A 170 -16.43 14.55 15.99
C ARG A 170 -16.32 13.61 14.79
N VAL A 171 -17.46 13.12 14.32
CA VAL A 171 -17.57 12.19 13.20
C VAL A 171 -17.75 12.97 11.90
N ARG A 172 -17.14 12.51 10.81
CA ARG A 172 -17.27 13.11 9.47
C ARG A 172 -17.87 12.12 8.48
N LYS A 173 -18.61 12.63 7.49
CA LYS A 173 -19.22 11.82 6.42
C LYS A 173 -18.20 11.20 5.46
N ALA A 174 -16.99 11.75 5.37
CA ALA A 174 -15.97 11.27 4.46
C ALA A 174 -14.55 11.42 5.04
N ALA A 175 -13.60 10.72 4.42
CA ALA A 175 -12.18 10.74 4.78
C ALA A 175 -11.50 12.10 4.57
N ASP A 176 -12.18 13.08 3.97
CA ASP A 176 -11.63 14.40 3.65
C ASP A 176 -11.50 15.34 4.85
N LYS A 177 -10.45 16.16 4.88
CA LYS A 177 -10.24 17.15 5.98
C LYS A 177 -11.29 18.26 5.97
N ASN A 178 -11.93 18.48 4.83
CA ASN A 178 -12.99 19.47 4.63
C ASN A 178 -14.39 18.85 4.60
N ALA A 179 -14.51 17.53 4.81
CA ALA A 179 -15.82 16.89 4.85
C ALA A 179 -16.66 17.44 5.99
N GLU A 180 -17.97 17.57 5.73
CA GLU A 180 -18.95 18.00 6.71
C GLU A 180 -18.91 17.08 7.93
N ALA A 181 -18.80 17.70 9.10
CA ALA A 181 -18.91 16.99 10.37
C ALA A 181 -20.39 16.72 10.65
N MET A 182 -20.69 15.51 11.10
CA MET A 182 -22.03 15.19 11.59
C MET A 182 -22.34 15.99 12.86
N GLU A 183 -23.63 16.24 13.08
CA GLU A 183 -24.12 16.89 14.29
C GLU A 183 -23.95 15.99 15.52
N GLU A 184 -24.09 14.68 15.33
CA GLU A 184 -23.90 13.68 16.37
C GLU A 184 -22.42 13.37 16.61
N LYS A 185 -22.04 13.29 17.89
CA LYS A 185 -20.68 12.93 18.32
C LYS A 185 -20.66 11.50 18.81
N LEU A 186 -19.54 10.82 18.57
CA LEU A 186 -19.29 9.47 19.08
C LEU A 186 -18.80 9.56 20.52
N ALA A 187 -19.52 8.99 21.47
CA ALA A 187 -19.18 9.07 22.88
C ALA A 187 -17.88 8.32 23.22
N CYS A 188 -17.18 8.76 24.27
CA CYS A 188 -16.06 8.03 24.84
C CYS A 188 -16.56 6.70 25.45
N GLY A 189 -15.80 5.61 25.28
CA GLY A 189 -16.17 4.24 25.64
C GLY A 189 -17.01 3.50 24.59
N ALA A 190 -17.32 4.14 23.45
CA ALA A 190 -17.96 3.43 22.34
C ALA A 190 -17.00 2.40 21.71
N VAL A 191 -17.54 1.27 21.27
CA VAL A 191 -16.79 0.22 20.56
C VAL A 191 -17.22 0.21 19.11
N VAL A 192 -16.25 0.25 18.21
CA VAL A 192 -16.46 0.38 16.77
C VAL A 192 -15.63 -0.64 15.99
N GLU A 193 -16.13 -1.08 14.86
CA GLU A 193 -15.47 -1.99 13.93
C GLU A 193 -14.67 -1.21 12.86
N GLU A 194 -13.44 -1.63 12.59
CA GLU A 194 -12.58 -1.10 11.51
C GLU A 194 -13.10 -1.53 10.14
N LEU A 195 -13.65 -0.58 9.37
CA LEU A 195 -13.96 -0.80 7.95
C LEU A 195 -12.76 -0.47 7.07
N GLU A 196 -12.16 0.71 7.28
CA GLU A 196 -11.03 1.19 6.48
C GLU A 196 -10.14 2.12 7.33
N LEU A 197 -8.82 1.96 7.24
CA LEU A 197 -7.86 2.81 7.94
C LEU A 197 -6.96 3.51 6.92
N VAL A 198 -7.09 4.84 6.83
CA VAL A 198 -6.32 5.70 5.91
C VAL A 198 -5.46 6.65 6.74
N GLU A 199 -4.16 6.37 6.82
CA GLU A 199 -3.20 7.11 7.65
C GLU A 199 -3.62 7.12 9.13
N SER A 200 -4.18 8.24 9.60
CA SER A 200 -4.68 8.46 10.97
C SER A 200 -6.21 8.58 11.02
N ARG A 201 -6.91 8.23 9.94
CA ARG A 201 -8.37 8.31 9.82
C ARG A 201 -8.97 6.93 9.72
N LEU A 202 -9.85 6.61 10.65
CA LEU A 202 -10.54 5.34 10.75
C LEU A 202 -11.98 5.54 10.27
N HIS A 203 -12.33 4.85 9.19
CA HIS A 203 -13.70 4.58 8.82
C HIS A 203 -14.21 3.44 9.69
N TYR A 204 -15.26 3.70 10.43
CA TYR A 204 -15.76 2.77 11.42
C TYR A 204 -17.24 2.47 11.22
N LYS A 205 -17.66 1.32 11.76
CA LYS A 205 -19.06 0.98 12.01
C LYS A 205 -19.28 0.79 13.49
N LYS A 206 -20.23 1.50 14.09
CA LYS A 206 -20.52 1.41 15.52
C LYS A 206 -21.02 0.01 15.86
N HIS A 207 -20.38 -0.60 16.86
CA HIS A 207 -20.77 -1.90 17.40
C HIS A 207 -21.53 -1.74 18.72
N ARG A 208 -21.01 -0.92 19.64
CA ARG A 208 -21.62 -0.62 20.95
C ARG A 208 -21.40 0.85 21.35
N GLY A 209 -22.33 1.43 22.10
CA GLY A 209 -22.22 2.79 22.65
C GLY A 209 -23.13 3.82 21.99
N VAL A 210 -22.87 5.10 22.26
CA VAL A 210 -23.68 6.25 21.81
C VAL A 210 -22.96 7.00 20.68
N GLY A 211 -23.68 7.31 19.61
CA GLY A 211 -23.14 7.99 18.44
C GLY A 211 -23.69 7.43 17.11
N PRO A 212 -23.27 8.01 15.98
CA PRO A 212 -23.75 7.59 14.67
C PRO A 212 -23.26 6.18 14.30
N GLU A 213 -24.06 5.47 13.48
CA GLU A 213 -23.78 4.07 13.10
C GLU A 213 -22.52 3.89 12.26
N GLU A 214 -22.14 4.89 11.47
CA GLU A 214 -20.96 4.86 10.63
C GLU A 214 -20.35 6.26 10.50
N GLY A 215 -19.05 6.29 10.18
CA GLY A 215 -18.40 7.53 9.80
C GLY A 215 -16.88 7.50 9.94
N TRP A 216 -16.27 8.67 9.78
CA TRP A 216 -14.82 8.83 9.83
C TRP A 216 -14.40 9.59 11.09
N ILE A 217 -13.46 9.01 11.84
CA ILE A 217 -12.82 9.62 13.02
C ILE A 217 -11.30 9.65 12.86
N LEU A 218 -10.63 10.49 13.65
CA LEU A 218 -9.17 10.42 13.77
C LEU A 218 -8.79 9.46 14.90
N VAL A 219 -7.82 8.59 14.64
CA VAL A 219 -7.26 7.65 15.62
C VAL A 219 -6.36 8.39 16.61
N ASP A 220 -5.62 9.39 16.14
CA ASP A 220 -4.74 10.22 16.93
C ASP A 220 -4.91 11.71 16.59
N LEU A 221 -4.81 12.57 17.60
CA LEU A 221 -4.84 14.02 17.43
C LEU A 221 -3.76 14.68 18.28
N LYS A 222 -2.76 15.28 17.61
CA LYS A 222 -1.62 15.96 18.27
C LYS A 222 -0.89 15.06 19.28
N GLY A 223 -0.74 13.78 18.96
CA GLY A 223 -0.07 12.80 19.82
C GLY A 223 -0.92 12.27 20.99
N ARG A 224 -2.19 12.65 21.10
CA ARG A 224 -3.15 11.97 21.97
C ARG A 224 -3.87 10.88 21.19
N GLU A 225 -3.83 9.67 21.70
CA GLU A 225 -4.61 8.53 21.21
C GLU A 225 -6.09 8.77 21.52
N LEU A 226 -6.94 8.69 20.49
CA LEU A 226 -8.39 8.88 20.58
C LEU A 226 -9.16 7.56 20.46
N ALA A 227 -8.59 6.59 19.73
CA ALA A 227 -9.13 5.25 19.60
C ALA A 227 -8.00 4.23 19.85
N ARG A 228 -8.31 3.20 20.63
CA ARG A 228 -7.40 2.10 20.97
C ARG A 228 -7.92 0.80 20.35
N ARG A 229 -7.04 -0.02 19.76
CA ARG A 229 -7.42 -1.36 19.30
C ARG A 229 -7.73 -2.28 20.47
N VAL A 230 -8.81 -3.03 20.34
CA VAL A 230 -9.21 -4.09 21.27
C VAL A 230 -9.03 -5.42 20.54
N ASP A 231 -7.80 -5.91 20.56
CA ASP A 231 -7.45 -7.22 20.01
C ASP A 231 -7.75 -8.29 21.08
N ASP A 232 -8.94 -8.91 21.05
CA ASP A 232 -9.24 -10.20 21.71
C ASP A 232 -9.17 -10.31 23.27
N VAL A 233 -9.13 -9.24 24.08
CA VAL A 233 -8.96 -9.41 25.56
C VAL A 233 -10.25 -9.52 26.40
N GLU A 234 -11.44 -9.12 25.93
CA GLU A 234 -12.59 -8.96 26.86
C GLU A 234 -13.91 -9.65 26.46
N GLU A 235 -13.88 -10.95 26.13
CA GLU A 235 -15.08 -11.78 26.36
C GLU A 235 -15.25 -12.14 27.85
N GLU A 236 -14.17 -12.27 28.65
CA GLU A 236 -14.29 -12.62 30.07
C GLU A 236 -14.92 -11.52 30.95
N LYS A 237 -14.70 -10.24 30.64
CA LYS A 237 -15.15 -9.14 31.52
C LYS A 237 -16.59 -8.71 31.28
N ALA A 238 -17.13 -8.98 30.10
CA ALA A 238 -18.55 -8.76 29.82
C ALA A 238 -19.44 -9.84 30.47
N GLU A 239 -18.92 -11.07 30.63
CA GLU A 239 -19.60 -12.13 31.37
C GLU A 239 -19.55 -11.89 32.90
N GLU A 240 -18.43 -11.38 33.42
CA GLU A 240 -18.30 -11.04 34.86
C GLU A 240 -19.22 -9.88 35.28
N ALA A 241 -19.42 -8.87 34.43
CA ALA A 241 -20.36 -7.77 34.72
C ALA A 241 -21.85 -8.20 34.67
N ALA A 242 -22.20 -9.24 33.91
CA ALA A 242 -23.56 -9.77 33.87
C ALA A 242 -23.86 -10.70 35.07
N ALA A 243 -22.83 -11.36 35.62
CA ALA A 243 -22.98 -12.25 36.77
C ALA A 243 -23.08 -11.53 38.12
N GLU A 244 -22.58 -10.29 38.24
CA GLU A 244 -22.65 -9.52 39.50
C GLU A 244 -24.02 -8.86 39.73
N GLU A 245 -24.80 -8.60 38.67
CA GLU A 245 -26.14 -8.01 38.78
C GLU A 245 -27.19 -9.01 39.33
N GLU A 246 -27.00 -10.33 39.12
CA GLU A 246 -27.91 -11.38 39.64
C GLU A 246 -27.73 -11.63 41.15
N LYS A 247 -26.60 -11.25 41.76
CA LYS A 247 -26.34 -11.44 43.21
C LYS A 247 -26.87 -10.32 44.11
N ALA A 248 -27.35 -9.21 43.55
CA ALA A 248 -27.84 -8.08 44.33
C ALA A 248 -29.36 -8.11 44.60
N GLU A 249 -30.09 -9.06 44.01
CA GLU A 249 -31.56 -9.16 44.12
C GLU A 249 -32.07 -10.34 44.99
N GLU A 250 -31.17 -11.19 45.52
CA GLU A 250 -31.49 -12.25 46.51
C GLU A 250 -31.09 -11.85 47.94
#